data_AF-A0A7Y5HF36-F1
#
_entry.id   AF-A0A7Y5HF36-F1
#
_cell.length_a   1.000
_cell.length_b   1.000
_cell.length_c   1.000
_cell.angle_alpha   90.00
_cell.angle_beta   90.00
_cell.angle_gamma   90.00
#
_symmetry.space_group_name_H-M   'P 1'
#
loop_
_entity.id
_entity.type
_entity.pdbx_description
1 polymer ?
#
loop_
_entity_poly.entity_id
_entity_poly.type
_entity_poly.pdbx_seq_one_letter_code
_entity_poly.pdbx_strand_id
1 'polypeptide(L)'
;MVIFPSRGQGRREFPAPSSPAHARTARRAGGGGGGGAHAGRLRPSRRGSDAIRRRGCPPRGRRPCPPLSPIPAGRSRIPPDPVHSRRRTLLPANRLPAAILVGFGATLAIDLWALLLKRAFGIPSLDFRLLGRWILHMPAGTFVHKSIGAAPPRRFERAAGWVAHYLIGASLALGFVLLAPDRWLEEPTLLPALAYGIVTVLAPFLVLQPALGLGIASSRTPRPGQARLKSLATHGVFGLGLYAWARLLAGIAGP
;
A
#
# COMPACT_ATOMS: atom_id res chain seq x y z
N MET A 1 -1.78 9.26 19.59
CA MET A 1 -2.42 9.49 20.89
C MET A 1 -2.72 10.97 20.97
N VAL A 2 -3.98 11.36 20.78
CA VAL A 2 -4.44 12.72 21.06
C VAL A 2 -5.21 12.58 22.34
N ILE A 3 -4.56 12.97 23.43
CA ILE A 3 -5.19 13.08 24.74
C ILE A 3 -6.13 14.28 24.63
N PHE A 4 -7.44 14.05 24.65
CA PHE A 4 -8.40 15.11 24.90
C PHE A 4 -8.25 15.53 26.38
N PRO A 5 -8.05 16.81 26.70
CA PRO A 5 -8.24 17.28 28.06
C PRO A 5 -9.76 17.34 28.32
N SER A 6 -10.22 16.60 29.34
CA SER A 6 -11.57 16.77 29.86
C SER A 6 -11.69 18.16 30.48
N ARG A 7 -12.59 19.00 29.95
CA ARG A 7 -13.00 20.24 30.62
C ARG A 7 -14.08 19.90 31.65
N GLY A 8 -13.83 20.28 32.90
CA GLY A 8 -14.87 20.65 33.86
C GLY A 8 -15.31 19.56 34.83
N GLN A 9 -14.70 19.53 36.01
CA GLN A 9 -15.47 19.31 37.23
C GLN A 9 -14.81 20.02 38.41
N GLY A 10 -15.56 20.95 38.99
CA GLY A 10 -15.16 21.77 40.12
C GLY A 10 -14.92 20.95 41.38
N ARG A 11 -14.17 21.57 42.30
CA ARG A 11 -13.97 21.14 43.68
C ARG A 11 -15.30 20.74 44.32
N ARG A 12 -15.37 19.51 44.84
CA ARG A 12 -16.11 19.15 46.06
C ARG A 12 -15.30 18.10 46.82
N GLU A 13 -15.09 18.38 48.10
CA GLU A 13 -14.38 17.57 49.09
C GLU A 13 -15.26 16.40 49.61
N PHE A 14 -14.62 15.23 49.77
CA PHE A 14 -14.82 14.08 50.71
C PHE A 14 -16.22 13.42 50.93
N PRO A 15 -16.33 12.17 51.46
CA PRO A 15 -15.36 11.07 51.69
C PRO A 15 -15.83 9.67 51.16
N ALA A 16 -15.02 8.62 51.38
CA ALA A 16 -15.31 7.19 51.13
C ALA A 16 -15.75 6.45 52.43
N PRO A 17 -16.01 5.13 52.45
CA PRO A 17 -16.86 4.27 51.61
C PRO A 17 -17.88 3.45 52.45
N SER A 18 -18.91 2.88 51.82
CA SER A 18 -19.69 1.77 52.40
C SER A 18 -20.18 0.80 51.33
N SER A 19 -20.01 -0.49 51.59
CA SER A 19 -20.55 -1.66 50.87
C SER A 19 -21.23 -2.56 51.93
N PRO A 20 -21.91 -3.70 51.62
CA PRO A 20 -22.64 -4.15 50.42
C PRO A 20 -24.09 -4.64 50.77
N ALA A 21 -24.97 -4.92 49.78
CA ALA A 21 -26.04 -5.92 49.94
C ALA A 21 -26.70 -6.39 48.61
N HIS A 22 -26.95 -7.69 48.60
CA HIS A 22 -27.59 -8.65 47.68
C HIS A 22 -28.89 -8.30 46.92
N ALA A 23 -29.09 -8.96 45.76
CA ALA A 23 -30.17 -9.94 45.42
C ALA A 23 -30.49 -9.90 43.90
N ARG A 24 -30.12 -10.90 43.09
CA ARG A 24 -30.81 -12.18 42.73
C ARG A 24 -31.93 -12.08 41.66
N THR A 25 -31.78 -12.98 40.66
CA THR A 25 -32.81 -13.73 39.86
C THR A 25 -33.64 -12.97 38.82
N ALA A 26 -34.06 -13.50 37.64
CA ALA A 26 -33.93 -14.79 36.95
C ALA A 26 -34.54 -14.75 35.51
N ARG A 27 -34.19 -15.79 34.70
CA ARG A 27 -34.99 -16.54 33.69
C ARG A 27 -35.28 -15.92 32.29
N ARG A 28 -34.81 -16.61 31.22
CA ARG A 28 -35.48 -17.57 30.26
C ARG A 28 -36.34 -16.84 29.20
N ALA A 29 -36.56 -17.28 27.96
CA ALA A 29 -36.12 -18.38 27.08
C ALA A 29 -36.79 -18.16 25.69
N GLY A 30 -36.31 -18.87 24.65
CA GLY A 30 -37.06 -19.16 23.41
C GLY A 30 -36.52 -18.43 22.16
N GLY A 31 -36.35 -19.06 20.99
CA GLY A 31 -36.61 -20.43 20.56
C GLY A 31 -36.79 -20.49 19.03
N GLY A 32 -36.32 -21.59 18.40
CA GLY A 32 -36.67 -22.12 17.05
C GLY A 32 -36.25 -21.27 15.83
N GLY A 33 -35.89 -21.79 14.66
CA GLY A 33 -35.98 -23.11 14.01
C GLY A 33 -35.68 -22.87 12.51
N GLY A 34 -34.85 -23.69 11.84
CA GLY A 34 -35.25 -24.60 10.75
C GLY A 34 -35.71 -23.86 9.47
N GLY A 35 -35.25 -24.07 8.24
CA GLY A 35 -34.53 -25.12 7.54
C GLY A 35 -34.88 -24.92 6.04
N GLY A 36 -34.21 -25.62 5.12
CA GLY A 36 -34.74 -25.77 3.75
C GLY A 36 -33.77 -25.43 2.62
N ALA A 37 -33.27 -26.49 1.98
CA ALA A 37 -32.44 -26.49 0.79
C ALA A 37 -33.23 -26.24 -0.50
N HIS A 38 -32.56 -25.81 -1.56
CA HIS A 38 -32.82 -26.35 -2.89
C HIS A 38 -31.59 -26.22 -3.80
N ALA A 39 -31.01 -27.38 -4.11
CA ALA A 39 -30.03 -27.57 -5.17
C ALA A 39 -30.77 -27.86 -6.49
N GLY A 40 -30.42 -27.15 -7.55
CA GLY A 40 -30.82 -27.43 -8.92
C GLY A 40 -29.58 -27.61 -9.81
N ARG A 41 -29.18 -28.86 -10.04
CA ARG A 41 -28.34 -29.26 -11.18
C ARG A 41 -29.24 -29.41 -12.41
N LEU A 42 -28.71 -29.14 -13.61
CA LEU A 42 -28.86 -29.88 -14.89
C LEU A 42 -28.10 -29.09 -15.97
N ARG A 43 -26.85 -29.48 -16.27
CA ARG A 43 -26.37 -30.29 -17.43
C ARG A 43 -26.19 -29.49 -18.75
N PRO A 44 -25.01 -29.57 -19.41
CA PRO A 44 -24.73 -28.90 -20.68
C PRO A 44 -25.01 -29.83 -21.87
N SER A 45 -25.55 -29.26 -22.96
CA SER A 45 -25.65 -29.93 -24.26
C SER A 45 -24.42 -29.61 -25.12
N ARG A 46 -23.73 -30.67 -25.56
CA ARG A 46 -22.67 -30.67 -26.57
C ARG A 46 -23.27 -31.03 -27.93
N ARG A 47 -22.53 -30.65 -28.98
CA ARG A 47 -22.44 -31.20 -30.34
C ARG A 47 -23.24 -30.49 -31.43
N GLY A 48 -22.47 -30.11 -32.44
CA GLY A 48 -22.90 -29.67 -33.75
C GLY A 48 -21.67 -29.30 -34.58
N SER A 49 -20.73 -30.24 -34.72
CA SER A 49 -19.67 -30.17 -35.72
C SER A 49 -20.25 -30.80 -36.98
N ASP A 50 -20.41 -30.05 -38.05
CA ASP A 50 -20.67 -30.65 -39.37
C ASP A 50 -20.14 -29.81 -40.53
N ALA A 51 -19.54 -30.57 -41.45
CA ALA A 51 -19.46 -30.35 -42.88
C ALA A 51 -18.59 -29.20 -43.42
N ILE A 52 -17.30 -29.53 -43.50
CA ILE A 52 -16.35 -29.11 -44.55
C ILE A 52 -17.01 -29.29 -45.93
N ARG A 53 -17.42 -28.19 -46.58
CA ARG A 53 -17.86 -28.20 -47.98
C ARG A 53 -16.66 -28.03 -48.90
N ARG A 54 -16.21 -29.16 -49.46
CA ARG A 54 -15.16 -29.26 -50.48
C ARG A 54 -15.59 -28.47 -51.74
N ARG A 55 -14.79 -27.47 -52.14
CA ARG A 55 -14.89 -26.83 -53.46
C ARG A 55 -14.14 -27.71 -54.47
N GLY A 56 -14.80 -28.07 -55.57
CA GLY A 56 -14.23 -28.86 -56.66
C GLY A 56 -13.17 -28.08 -57.44
N CYS A 57 -12.13 -28.78 -57.88
CA CYS A 57 -11.21 -28.34 -58.92
C CYS A 57 -11.53 -29.08 -60.24
N PRO A 58 -11.49 -28.40 -61.40
CA PRO A 58 -11.63 -29.04 -62.72
C PRO A 58 -10.30 -29.66 -63.20
N PRO A 59 -10.30 -30.48 -64.27
CA PRO A 59 -9.23 -31.42 -64.55
C PRO A 59 -8.09 -30.89 -65.43
N ARG A 60 -6.87 -31.33 -65.07
CA ARG A 60 -5.71 -31.73 -65.88
C ARG A 60 -5.44 -30.98 -67.21
N GLY A 61 -4.58 -29.96 -67.13
CA GLY A 61 -3.70 -29.54 -68.21
C GLY A 61 -2.24 -29.89 -67.88
N ARG A 62 -1.56 -30.63 -68.77
CA ARG A 62 -0.18 -31.11 -68.60
C ARG A 62 0.81 -29.94 -68.69
N ARG A 63 1.59 -29.70 -67.63
CA ARG A 63 2.89 -29.02 -67.69
C ARG A 63 3.89 -29.80 -66.83
N PRO A 64 5.12 -30.08 -67.30
CA PRO A 64 6.13 -30.74 -66.47
C PRO A 64 6.59 -29.82 -65.34
N CYS A 65 6.75 -30.39 -64.14
CA CYS A 65 7.30 -29.68 -62.99
C CYS A 65 8.75 -29.26 -63.25
N PRO A 66 9.16 -28.03 -62.89
CA PRO A 66 10.58 -27.68 -62.86
C PRO A 66 11.31 -28.45 -61.74
N PRO A 67 12.62 -28.70 -61.87
CA PRO A 67 13.39 -29.39 -60.85
C PRO A 67 13.47 -28.53 -59.57
N LEU A 68 13.33 -29.20 -58.42
CA LEU A 68 13.50 -28.59 -57.10
C LEU A 68 14.97 -28.18 -56.91
N SER A 69 15.21 -26.89 -56.76
CA SER A 69 16.51 -26.38 -56.31
C SER A 69 16.81 -26.89 -54.89
N PRO A 70 18.06 -27.26 -54.57
CA PRO A 70 18.43 -27.65 -53.21
C PRO A 70 18.29 -26.46 -52.26
N ILE A 71 17.57 -26.69 -51.15
CA ILE A 71 17.44 -25.75 -50.03
C ILE A 71 18.84 -25.58 -49.42
N PRO A 72 19.40 -24.36 -49.33
CA PRO A 72 20.63 -24.15 -48.58
C PRO A 72 20.36 -24.46 -47.11
N ALA A 73 21.22 -25.25 -46.48
CA ALA A 73 21.21 -25.52 -45.05
C ALA A 73 21.49 -24.24 -44.25
N GLY A 74 20.48 -23.36 -44.20
CA GLY A 74 20.46 -22.19 -43.34
C GLY A 74 20.33 -22.69 -41.91
N ARG A 75 21.46 -22.69 -41.20
CA ARG A 75 21.55 -22.90 -39.76
C ARG A 75 20.57 -21.94 -39.07
N SER A 76 19.37 -22.43 -38.75
CA SER A 76 18.41 -21.74 -37.89
C SER A 76 19.01 -21.68 -36.49
N ARG A 77 19.91 -20.72 -36.27
CA ARG A 77 20.16 -20.23 -34.92
C ARG A 77 18.89 -19.51 -34.53
N ILE A 78 17.95 -20.24 -33.94
CA ILE A 78 16.92 -19.64 -33.09
C ILE A 78 17.74 -18.83 -32.07
N PRO A 79 17.69 -17.48 -32.10
CA PRO A 79 18.30 -16.71 -31.02
C PRO A 79 17.65 -17.22 -29.73
N PRO A 80 18.41 -17.50 -28.66
CA PRO A 80 17.80 -17.90 -27.41
C PRO A 80 16.75 -16.85 -27.07
N ASP A 81 15.51 -17.31 -26.87
CA ASP A 81 14.42 -16.46 -26.40
C ASP A 81 14.97 -15.63 -25.24
N PRO A 82 14.74 -14.31 -25.19
CA PRO A 82 15.09 -13.50 -24.04
C PRO A 82 14.11 -13.82 -22.91
N VAL A 83 14.12 -15.06 -22.44
CA VAL A 83 13.49 -15.49 -21.20
C VAL A 83 14.26 -14.79 -20.11
N HIS A 84 13.73 -13.63 -19.73
CA HIS A 84 14.01 -12.95 -18.49
C HIS A 84 15.51 -12.87 -18.16
N SER A 85 16.25 -12.08 -18.94
CA SER A 85 17.40 -11.39 -18.37
C SER A 85 16.86 -10.38 -17.35
N ARG A 86 16.46 -10.89 -16.18
CA ARG A 86 16.18 -10.12 -14.97
C ARG A 86 17.52 -9.52 -14.54
N ARG A 87 17.98 -8.52 -15.28
CA ARG A 87 19.22 -7.79 -15.01
C ARG A 87 19.01 -7.17 -13.65
N ARG A 88 19.86 -7.56 -12.70
CA ARG A 88 19.90 -7.06 -11.32
C ARG A 88 19.80 -5.53 -11.35
N THR A 89 18.68 -4.97 -10.94
CA THR A 89 18.41 -4.47 -9.58
C THR A 89 19.41 -3.42 -9.08
N LEU A 90 19.98 -2.62 -9.98
CA LEU A 90 20.58 -1.34 -9.61
C LEU A 90 19.92 -0.28 -10.48
N LEU A 91 19.21 0.64 -9.83
CA LEU A 91 18.81 1.89 -10.47
C LEU A 91 20.07 2.53 -11.04
N PRO A 92 20.12 2.84 -12.35
CA PRO A 92 21.27 3.53 -12.89
C PRO A 92 21.43 4.85 -12.11
N ALA A 93 22.68 5.18 -11.76
CA ALA A 93 22.98 6.21 -10.76
C ALA A 93 22.34 7.58 -11.11
N ASN A 94 22.13 7.84 -12.40
CA ASN A 94 21.45 9.03 -12.92
C ASN A 94 19.97 9.14 -12.52
N ARG A 95 19.31 8.05 -12.10
CA ARG A 95 17.91 8.04 -11.66
C ARG A 95 17.73 8.20 -10.15
N LEU A 96 18.80 8.04 -9.36
CA LEU A 96 18.75 8.19 -7.91
C LEU A 96 18.28 9.59 -7.47
N PRO A 97 18.81 10.71 -8.02
CA PRO A 97 18.38 12.04 -7.61
C PRO A 97 16.89 12.27 -7.89
N ALA A 98 16.41 11.85 -9.06
CA ALA A 98 15.00 11.97 -9.42
C ALA A 98 14.10 11.17 -8.46
N ALA A 99 14.45 9.91 -8.16
CA ALA A 99 13.69 9.09 -7.21
C ALA A 99 13.65 9.70 -5.80
N ILE A 100 14.76 10.27 -5.32
CA ILE A 100 14.83 10.97 -4.03
C ILE A 100 13.93 12.21 -4.03
N LEU A 101 14.01 13.04 -5.07
CA LEU A 101 13.18 14.24 -5.21
C LEU A 101 11.69 13.89 -5.27
N VAL A 102 11.32 12.83 -6.01
CA VAL A 102 9.95 12.31 -6.03
C VAL A 102 9.50 11.87 -4.63
N GLY A 103 10.36 11.17 -3.88
CA GLY A 103 10.07 10.78 -2.51
C GLY A 103 9.90 11.95 -1.55
N PHE A 104 10.73 12.98 -1.66
CA PHE A 104 10.58 14.21 -0.88
C PHE A 104 9.29 14.96 -1.24
N GLY A 105 8.95 15.07 -2.53
CA GLY A 105 7.70 15.67 -2.97
C GLY A 105 6.46 14.90 -2.49
N ALA A 106 6.50 13.58 -2.56
CA ALA A 106 5.41 12.73 -2.04
C ALA A 106 5.25 12.86 -0.52
N THR A 107 6.36 13.00 0.21
CA THR A 107 6.37 13.25 1.66
C THR A 107 5.78 14.64 1.96
N LEU A 108 6.18 15.66 1.21
CA LEU A 108 5.62 17.00 1.32
C LEU A 108 4.11 17.01 1.06
N ALA A 109 3.61 16.22 0.11
CA ALA A 109 2.17 16.08 -0.13
C ALA A 109 1.43 15.52 1.11
N ILE A 110 2.03 14.57 1.83
CA ILE A 110 1.50 14.09 3.12
C ILE A 110 1.47 15.21 4.15
N ASP A 111 2.52 16.04 4.24
CA ASP A 111 2.58 17.14 5.20
C ASP A 111 1.51 18.20 4.92
N LEU A 112 1.30 18.54 3.65
CA LEU A 112 0.22 19.44 3.22
C LEU A 112 -1.15 18.85 3.52
N TRP A 113 -1.34 17.55 3.29
CA TRP A 113 -2.57 16.84 3.66
C TRP A 113 -2.81 16.83 5.17
N ALA A 114 -1.76 16.59 5.97
CA ALA A 114 -1.83 16.67 7.42
C ALA A 114 -2.19 18.08 7.90
N LEU A 115 -1.64 19.12 7.28
CA LEU A 115 -1.95 20.51 7.56
C LEU A 115 -3.41 20.84 7.21
N LEU A 116 -3.91 20.35 6.07
CA LEU A 116 -5.30 20.48 5.66
C LEU A 116 -6.24 19.80 6.67
N LEU A 117 -5.96 18.55 7.04
CA LEU A 117 -6.76 17.82 8.04
C LEU A 117 -6.80 18.54 9.39
N LYS A 118 -5.66 19.11 9.81
CA LYS A 118 -5.57 19.88 11.05
C LYS A 118 -6.39 21.16 10.98
N ARG A 119 -6.30 21.93 9.90
CA ARG A 119 -6.94 23.25 9.77
C ARG A 119 -8.43 23.18 9.43
N ALA A 120 -8.82 22.30 8.52
CA ALA A 120 -10.20 22.22 8.03
C ALA A 120 -11.08 21.30 8.88
N PHE A 121 -10.52 20.25 9.47
CA PHE A 121 -11.29 19.23 10.19
C PHE A 121 -10.91 19.07 11.67
N GLY A 122 -9.91 19.82 12.15
CA GLY A 122 -9.42 19.69 13.52
C GLY A 122 -8.81 18.33 13.85
N ILE A 123 -8.42 17.55 12.83
CA ILE A 123 -7.86 16.20 12.99
C ILE A 123 -6.33 16.32 13.06
N PRO A 124 -5.71 16.21 14.25
CA PRO A 124 -4.25 16.30 14.38
C PRO A 124 -3.57 15.09 13.71
N SER A 125 -2.43 15.32 13.05
CA SER A 125 -1.57 14.28 12.48
C SER A 125 -0.73 13.56 13.55
N LEU A 126 0.10 12.60 13.12
CA LEU A 126 1.10 12.00 13.99
C LEU A 126 2.08 13.09 14.43
N ASP A 127 2.31 13.23 15.73
CA ASP A 127 3.40 14.06 16.22
C ASP A 127 4.73 13.37 15.90
N PHE A 128 5.53 13.97 15.01
CA PHE A 128 6.83 13.43 14.62
C PHE A 128 7.81 13.28 15.80
N ARG A 129 7.58 13.96 16.93
CA ARG A 129 8.31 13.67 18.17
C ARG A 129 8.17 12.21 18.59
N LEU A 130 7.01 11.60 18.43
CA LEU A 130 6.79 10.19 18.77
C LEU A 130 7.55 9.26 17.83
N LEU A 131 7.61 9.60 16.54
CA LEU A 131 8.39 8.84 15.55
C LEU A 131 9.89 8.92 15.87
N GLY A 132 10.41 10.12 16.15
CA GLY A 132 11.81 10.27 16.51
C GLY A 132 12.13 9.66 17.88
N ARG A 133 11.21 9.73 18.85
CA ARG A 133 11.37 9.05 20.14
C ARG A 133 11.51 7.54 19.95
N TRP A 134 10.69 6.94 19.10
CA TRP A 134 10.77 5.52 18.78
C TRP A 134 12.14 5.15 18.20
N ILE A 135 12.60 5.91 17.20
CA ILE A 135 13.90 5.66 16.56
C ILE A 135 15.07 5.85 17.54
N LEU A 136 15.02 6.89 18.37
CA LEU A 136 16.08 7.17 19.34
C LEU A 136 16.13 6.16 20.50
N HIS A 137 15.11 5.32 20.68
CA HIS A 137 15.14 4.20 21.63
C HIS A 137 15.65 2.88 21.02
N MET A 138 15.75 2.77 19.68
CA MET A 138 16.24 1.57 19.01
C MET A 138 17.70 1.20 19.35
N PRO A 139 18.67 2.15 19.47
CA PRO A 139 20.05 1.80 19.86
C PRO A 139 20.14 1.17 21.25
N ALA A 140 19.16 1.41 22.12
CA ALA A 140 19.04 0.77 23.42
C ALA A 140 18.25 -0.56 23.38
N GLY A 141 18.00 -1.12 22.19
CA GLY A 141 17.29 -2.38 21.99
C GLY A 141 15.77 -2.29 22.11
N THR A 142 15.20 -1.10 22.31
CA THR A 142 13.75 -0.95 22.48
C THR A 142 13.10 -0.61 21.14
N PHE A 143 12.62 -1.64 20.44
CA PHE A 143 11.94 -1.50 19.15
C PHE A 143 10.41 -1.43 19.27
N VAL A 144 9.84 -1.84 20.39
CA VAL A 144 8.39 -1.89 20.63
C VAL A 144 8.08 -1.27 21.99
N HIS A 145 7.07 -0.41 22.03
CA HIS A 145 6.59 0.25 23.24
C HIS A 145 5.17 -0.17 23.57
N LYS A 146 4.86 -0.33 24.87
CA LYS A 146 3.46 -0.46 25.34
C LYS A 146 2.65 0.79 24.99
N SER A 147 3.27 1.96 25.12
CA SER A 147 2.76 3.25 24.66
C SER A 147 3.95 4.16 24.41
N ILE A 148 4.17 4.56 23.15
CA ILE A 148 5.27 5.50 22.83
C ILE A 148 5.09 6.85 23.53
N GLY A 149 3.84 7.27 23.79
CA GLY A 149 3.54 8.53 24.47
C GLY A 149 4.05 8.56 25.92
N ALA A 150 4.10 7.40 26.58
CA ALA A 150 4.61 7.24 27.94
C ALA A 150 6.12 6.96 28.00
N ALA A 151 6.77 6.67 26.85
CA ALA A 151 8.20 6.45 26.82
C ALA A 151 8.96 7.75 27.17
N PRO A 152 10.10 7.67 27.90
CA PRO A 152 10.89 8.85 28.24
C PRO A 152 11.26 9.66 26.99
N PRO A 153 11.07 11.00 26.99
CA PRO A 153 11.50 11.86 25.90
C PRO A 153 13.02 11.76 25.67
N ARG A 154 13.45 11.91 24.41
CA ARG A 154 14.87 11.95 24.05
C ARG A 154 15.25 13.32 23.48
N ARG A 155 16.49 13.74 23.71
CA ARG A 155 17.03 14.95 23.09
C ARG A 155 16.93 14.81 21.56
N PHE A 156 16.50 15.88 20.90
CA PHE A 156 16.30 15.93 19.44
C PHE A 156 15.22 15.01 18.85
N GLU A 157 14.29 14.47 19.66
CA GLU A 157 13.23 13.57 19.14
C GLU A 157 12.37 14.20 18.04
N ARG A 158 12.16 15.51 18.05
CA ARG A 158 11.47 16.21 16.96
C ARG A 158 12.28 16.17 15.66
N ALA A 159 13.56 16.54 15.72
CA ALA A 159 14.43 16.59 14.55
C ALA A 159 14.63 15.20 13.96
N ALA A 160 14.91 14.21 14.80
CA ALA A 160 15.02 12.80 14.40
C ALA A 160 13.73 12.31 13.71
N GLY A 161 12.56 12.69 14.23
CA GLY A 161 11.28 12.35 13.62
C GLY A 161 11.09 12.93 12.22
N TRP A 162 11.42 14.21 12.03
CA TRP A 162 11.36 14.86 10.71
C TRP A 162 12.34 14.24 9.71
N VAL A 163 13.59 14.03 10.11
CA VAL A 163 14.60 13.38 9.26
C VAL A 163 14.14 11.98 8.86
N ALA A 164 13.66 11.19 9.83
CA ALA A 164 13.14 9.86 9.55
C ALA A 164 11.93 9.89 8.60
N HIS A 165 11.03 10.86 8.74
CA HIS A 165 9.86 10.99 7.89
C HIS A 165 10.26 11.10 6.40
N TYR A 166 11.20 12.00 6.09
CA TYR A 166 11.70 12.21 4.73
C TYR A 166 12.57 11.06 4.23
N LEU A 167 13.39 10.45 5.09
CA LEU A 167 14.19 9.28 4.71
C LEU A 167 13.31 8.06 4.39
N ILE A 168 12.26 7.82 5.17
CA ILE A 168 11.28 6.75 4.88
C ILE A 168 10.58 7.05 3.55
N GLY A 169 10.12 8.28 3.34
CA GLY A 169 9.48 8.68 2.08
C GLY A 169 10.38 8.48 0.86
N ALA A 170 11.64 8.92 0.94
CA ALA A 170 12.65 8.69 -0.10
C ALA A 170 12.92 7.20 -0.34
N SER A 171 13.04 6.41 0.73
CA SER A 171 13.26 4.96 0.63
C SER A 171 12.09 4.23 -0.01
N LEU A 172 10.85 4.62 0.32
CA LEU A 172 9.64 4.07 -0.27
C LEU A 172 9.53 4.44 -1.76
N ALA A 173 9.87 5.67 -2.14
CA ALA A 173 9.91 6.09 -3.54
C ALA A 173 10.99 5.33 -4.32
N LEU A 174 12.16 5.12 -3.74
CA LEU A 174 13.21 4.30 -4.34
C LEU A 174 12.73 2.86 -4.58
N GLY A 175 12.08 2.26 -3.57
CA GLY A 175 11.46 0.95 -3.69
C GLY A 175 10.39 0.90 -4.79
N PHE A 176 9.59 1.96 -4.93
CA PHE A 176 8.62 2.06 -6.01
C PHE A 176 9.28 2.07 -7.38
N VAL A 177 10.28 2.94 -7.60
CA VAL A 177 10.94 3.06 -8.91
C VAL A 177 11.67 1.76 -9.28
N LEU A 178 12.19 1.00 -8.30
CA LEU A 178 12.79 -0.32 -8.55
C LEU A 178 11.77 -1.38 -8.98
N LEU A 179 10.50 -1.23 -8.58
CA LEU A 179 9.42 -2.17 -8.89
C LEU A 179 8.57 -1.73 -10.09
N ALA A 180 8.55 -0.44 -10.39
CA ALA A 180 7.82 0.16 -11.49
C ALA A 180 8.45 -0.21 -12.84
N PRO A 181 7.70 -0.13 -13.95
CA PRO A 181 8.25 -0.29 -15.29
C PRO A 181 9.44 0.66 -15.53
N ASP A 182 10.43 0.23 -16.31
CA ASP A 182 11.70 0.93 -16.51
C ASP A 182 11.55 2.40 -16.96
N ARG A 183 10.45 2.77 -17.61
CA ARG A 183 10.20 4.13 -18.11
C ARG A 183 9.26 4.95 -17.24
N TRP A 184 8.85 4.46 -16.06
CA TRP A 184 7.83 5.14 -15.27
C TRP A 184 8.24 6.55 -14.83
N LEU A 185 9.52 6.82 -14.56
CA LEU A 185 9.99 8.18 -14.26
C LEU A 185 9.95 9.13 -15.47
N GLU A 186 10.05 8.59 -16.68
CA GLU A 186 10.03 9.36 -17.95
C GLU A 186 8.58 9.61 -18.40
N GLU A 187 7.73 8.60 -18.25
CA GLU A 187 6.31 8.64 -18.57
C GLU A 187 5.47 8.25 -17.33
N PRO A 188 5.38 9.14 -16.31
CA PRO A 188 4.66 8.80 -15.09
C PRO A 188 3.20 8.56 -15.37
N THR A 189 2.71 7.42 -14.88
CA THR A 189 1.29 7.04 -14.93
C THR A 189 0.75 6.93 -13.51
N LEU A 190 -0.52 7.32 -13.33
CA LEU A 190 -1.12 7.44 -12.00
C LEU A 190 -1.36 6.09 -11.31
N LEU A 191 -1.87 5.09 -12.06
CA LEU A 191 -2.34 3.84 -11.48
C LEU A 191 -1.26 3.07 -10.69
N PRO A 192 -0.04 2.85 -11.21
CA PRO A 192 1.02 2.17 -10.45
C PRO A 192 1.41 2.92 -9.17
N ALA A 193 1.50 4.25 -9.22
CA ALA A 193 1.86 5.07 -8.06
C ALA A 193 0.78 5.05 -6.98
N LEU A 194 -0.49 5.14 -7.36
CA LEU A 194 -1.60 5.07 -6.42
C LEU A 194 -1.70 3.67 -5.80
N ALA A 195 -1.62 2.61 -6.61
CA ALA A 195 -1.63 1.24 -6.12
C ALA A 195 -0.48 0.98 -5.12
N TYR A 196 0.73 1.43 -5.45
CA TYR A 196 1.87 1.35 -4.56
C TYR A 196 1.64 2.13 -3.27
N GLY A 197 1.13 3.36 -3.35
CA GLY A 197 0.72 4.16 -2.21
C GLY A 197 -0.19 3.38 -1.27
N ILE A 198 -1.26 2.77 -1.77
CA ILE A 198 -2.17 1.95 -0.96
C ILE A 198 -1.46 0.75 -0.32
N VAL A 199 -0.59 0.04 -1.05
CA VAL A 199 0.20 -1.08 -0.51
C VAL A 199 1.10 -0.63 0.65
N THR A 200 1.70 0.55 0.57
CA THR A 200 2.57 1.04 1.65
C THR A 200 1.85 1.24 2.98
N VAL A 201 0.50 1.25 3.02
CA VAL A 201 -0.28 1.29 4.29
C VAL A 201 -0.04 0.05 5.16
N LEU A 202 0.46 -1.04 4.59
CA LEU A 202 0.87 -2.23 5.35
C LEU A 202 2.01 -1.91 6.34
N ALA A 203 2.92 -1.02 5.97
CA ALA A 203 4.04 -0.63 6.82
C ALA A 203 3.56 -0.01 8.15
N PRO A 204 2.68 1.01 8.19
CA PRO A 204 2.17 1.47 9.45
C PRO A 204 1.25 0.47 10.14
N PHE A 205 0.43 -0.30 9.42
CA PHE A 205 -0.51 -1.24 10.05
C PHE A 205 0.17 -2.39 10.79
N LEU A 206 1.28 -2.89 10.24
CA LEU A 206 1.93 -4.10 10.74
C LEU A 206 3.23 -3.81 11.51
N VAL A 207 3.90 -2.68 11.23
CA VAL A 207 5.17 -2.34 11.86
C VAL A 207 5.01 -1.14 12.79
N LEU A 208 4.74 0.06 12.25
CA LEU A 208 4.77 1.28 13.04
C LEU A 208 3.72 1.28 14.16
N GLN A 209 2.46 1.05 13.83
CA GLN A 209 1.36 1.15 14.81
C GLN A 209 1.51 0.12 15.94
N PRO A 210 1.83 -1.17 15.68
CA PRO A 210 2.19 -2.11 16.73
C PRO A 210 3.40 -1.66 17.55
N ALA A 211 4.48 -1.21 16.91
CA ALA A 211 5.71 -0.77 17.58
C ALA A 211 5.48 0.44 18.51
N LEU A 212 4.53 1.31 18.18
CA LEU A 212 4.15 2.47 19.00
C LEU A 212 3.13 2.12 20.12
N GLY A 213 2.66 0.88 20.18
CA GLY A 213 1.67 0.42 21.16
C GLY A 213 0.21 0.61 20.73
N LEU A 214 -0.05 1.05 19.49
CA LEU A 214 -1.39 1.30 18.96
C LEU A 214 -2.11 0.01 18.51
N GLY A 215 -1.40 -1.12 18.49
CA GLY A 215 -1.91 -2.41 18.02
C GLY A 215 -1.89 -2.55 16.50
N ILE A 216 -2.16 -3.77 16.00
CA ILE A 216 -2.25 -4.06 14.57
C ILE A 216 -3.36 -3.23 13.95
N ALA A 217 -3.04 -2.49 12.89
CA ALA A 217 -3.95 -1.56 12.22
C ALA A 217 -4.69 -0.64 13.22
N SER A 218 -3.97 -0.11 14.22
CA SER A 218 -4.47 0.81 15.25
C SER A 218 -5.62 0.24 16.10
N SER A 219 -5.70 -1.08 16.26
CA SER A 219 -6.80 -1.76 16.97
C SER A 219 -7.00 -1.34 18.43
N ARG A 220 -5.95 -0.80 19.09
CA ARG A 220 -6.01 -0.32 20.48
C ARG A 220 -6.25 1.19 20.60
N THR A 221 -6.54 1.87 19.50
CA THR A 221 -6.89 3.30 19.53
C THR A 221 -8.37 3.51 19.87
N PRO A 222 -8.77 4.67 20.44
CA PRO A 222 -10.18 4.92 20.78
C PRO A 222 -11.15 4.87 19.60
N ARG A 223 -10.67 5.15 18.38
CA ARG A 223 -11.48 5.16 17.14
C ARG A 223 -10.74 4.46 16.01
N PRO A 224 -10.65 3.11 16.03
CA PRO A 224 -9.79 2.35 15.13
C PRO A 224 -10.18 2.49 13.65
N GLY A 225 -11.48 2.54 13.33
CA GLY A 225 -11.96 2.75 11.96
C GLY A 225 -11.49 4.08 11.37
N GLN A 226 -11.58 5.16 12.15
CA GLN A 226 -11.09 6.48 11.73
C GLN A 226 -9.57 6.51 11.56
N ALA A 227 -8.83 5.86 12.47
CA ALA A 227 -7.37 5.77 12.37
C ALA A 227 -6.93 5.01 11.09
N ARG A 228 -7.62 3.93 10.74
CA ARG A 228 -7.37 3.14 9.52
C ARG A 228 -7.70 3.93 8.26
N LEU A 229 -8.87 4.58 8.21
CA LEU A 229 -9.28 5.41 7.07
C LEU A 229 -8.29 6.56 6.85
N LYS A 230 -7.88 7.22 7.94
CA LYS A 230 -6.87 8.28 7.87
C LYS A 230 -5.55 7.76 7.32
N SER A 231 -5.08 6.59 7.79
CA SER A 231 -3.86 5.97 7.26
C SER A 231 -4.00 5.66 5.77
N LEU A 232 -5.12 5.09 5.35
CA LEU A 232 -5.39 4.78 3.95
C LEU A 232 -5.40 6.06 3.09
N ALA A 233 -6.07 7.11 3.55
CA ALA A 233 -6.11 8.40 2.85
C ALA A 233 -4.70 9.02 2.75
N THR A 234 -3.94 9.05 3.84
CA THR A 234 -2.56 9.55 3.84
C THR A 234 -1.67 8.80 2.84
N HIS A 235 -1.81 7.48 2.75
CA HIS A 235 -1.04 6.66 1.83
C HIS A 235 -1.54 6.74 0.38
N GLY A 236 -2.82 7.02 0.17
CA GLY A 236 -3.35 7.43 -1.14
C GLY A 236 -2.76 8.77 -1.59
N VAL A 237 -2.68 9.75 -0.70
CA VAL A 237 -2.01 11.04 -0.96
C VAL A 237 -0.53 10.85 -1.25
N PHE A 238 0.16 9.95 -0.57
CA PHE A 238 1.54 9.59 -0.90
C PHE A 238 1.66 9.11 -2.34
N GLY A 239 0.81 8.18 -2.78
CA GLY A 239 0.77 7.69 -4.16
C GLY A 239 0.47 8.79 -5.19
N LEU A 240 -0.47 9.68 -4.87
CA LEU A 240 -0.74 10.88 -5.69
C LEU A 240 0.47 11.81 -5.76
N GLY A 241 1.17 12.00 -4.63
CA GLY A 241 2.38 12.79 -4.54
C GLY A 241 3.52 12.22 -5.37
N LEU A 242 3.73 10.90 -5.35
CA LEU A 242 4.70 10.22 -6.21
C LEU A 242 4.45 10.55 -7.69
N TYR A 243 3.19 10.40 -8.13
CA TYR A 243 2.80 10.71 -9.50
C TYR A 243 2.99 12.19 -9.85
N ALA A 244 2.43 13.10 -9.04
CA ALA A 244 2.46 14.53 -9.31
C ALA A 244 3.89 15.07 -9.39
N TRP A 245 4.77 14.65 -8.48
CA TRP A 245 6.16 15.10 -8.48
C TRP A 245 6.97 14.49 -9.62
N ALA A 246 6.75 13.22 -9.95
CA ALA A 246 7.38 12.61 -11.12
C ALA A 246 6.96 13.33 -12.41
N ARG A 247 5.67 13.67 -12.55
CA ARG A 247 5.17 14.45 -13.69
C ARG A 247 5.81 15.84 -13.76
N LEU A 248 5.95 16.51 -12.63
CA LEU A 248 6.60 17.82 -12.55
C LEU A 248 8.06 17.74 -13.01
N LEU A 249 8.81 16.78 -12.49
CA LEU A 249 10.23 16.60 -12.85
C LEU A 249 10.41 16.19 -14.32
N ALA A 250 9.55 15.31 -14.83
CA ALA A 250 9.57 14.94 -16.25
C ALA A 250 9.25 16.14 -17.16
N GLY A 251 8.34 17.02 -16.75
CA GLY A 251 8.02 18.25 -17.48
C GLY A 251 9.14 19.30 -17.46
N ILE A 252 9.97 19.32 -16.41
CA ILE A 252 11.16 20.20 -16.34
C ILE A 252 12.33 19.64 -17.15
N ALA A 253 12.44 18.31 -17.24
CA ALA A 253 13.52 17.62 -17.94
C ALA A 253 13.25 17.37 -19.44
N GLY A 254 12.03 17.59 -19.91
CA GLY A 254 11.68 17.50 -21.33
C GLY A 254 12.17 18.73 -22.14
N PRO A 255 12.47 18.55 -23.45
CA PRO A 255 12.78 19.65 -24.36
C PRO A 255 11.59 20.57 -24.64
#